data_AF-A0A945DAR7-F1
#
_entry.id   AF-A0A945DAR7-F1
#
_cell.length_a   1.000
_cell.length_b   1.000
_cell.length_c   1.000
_cell.angle_alpha   90.00
_cell.angle_beta   90.00
_cell.angle_gamma   90.00
#
_symmetry.space_group_name_H-M   'P 1'
#
loop_
_entity.id
_entity.type
_entity.pdbx_description
1 polymer ?
#
loop_
_entity_poly.entity_id
_entity_poly.type
_entity_poly.pdbx_seq_one_letter_code
_entity_poly.pdbx_strand_id
1 'polypeptide(L)'
;MGKQEQIKSKIKKSKDQLSPTSEDRKAIAIRFDVEKDRAPKILAIGKGSIAEEILRVADENKIPLYEDQHLANLLAKLQIEEEIPAELYKLIAEVLAFIYQLDIMAKKREKIQKFAHKGPQ
;
A
#
# COMPACT_ATOMS: atom_id res chain seq x y z
N MET A 1 -23.04 -5.77 -43.66
CA MET A 1 -22.20 -6.58 -42.77
C MET A 1 -21.50 -5.71 -41.71
N GLY A 2 -22.23 -4.88 -40.92
CA GLY A 2 -21.58 -3.84 -40.09
C GLY A 2 -22.27 -3.41 -38.79
N LYS A 3 -23.45 -3.93 -38.46
CA LYS A 3 -24.18 -3.55 -37.23
C LYS A 3 -23.86 -4.48 -36.04
N GLN A 4 -23.59 -5.77 -36.29
CA GLN A 4 -23.26 -6.74 -35.24
C GLN A 4 -21.82 -6.58 -34.71
N GLU A 5 -20.88 -6.15 -35.57
CA GLU A 5 -19.48 -5.86 -35.19
C GLU A 5 -19.38 -4.68 -34.19
N GLN A 6 -20.17 -3.62 -34.43
CA GLN A 6 -20.18 -2.42 -33.58
C GLN A 6 -20.78 -2.69 -32.19
N ILE A 7 -21.74 -3.62 -32.11
CA ILE A 7 -22.36 -4.02 -30.85
C ILE A 7 -21.39 -4.86 -30.01
N LYS A 8 -20.65 -5.79 -30.63
CA LYS A 8 -19.58 -6.55 -29.94
C LYS A 8 -18.44 -5.66 -29.47
N SER A 9 -18.08 -4.64 -30.25
CA SER A 9 -17.07 -3.62 -29.89
C SER A 9 -17.47 -2.79 -28.65
N LYS A 10 -18.73 -2.36 -28.56
CA LYS A 10 -19.24 -1.66 -27.36
C LYS A 10 -19.29 -2.56 -26.14
N ILE A 11 -19.70 -3.82 -26.30
CA ILE A 11 -19.79 -4.79 -25.18
C ILE A 11 -18.39 -5.15 -24.65
N LYS A 12 -17.36 -5.23 -25.52
CA LYS A 12 -15.97 -5.49 -25.11
C LYS A 12 -15.36 -4.33 -24.32
N LYS A 13 -15.61 -3.08 -24.74
CA LYS A 13 -15.17 -1.88 -24.00
C LYS A 13 -15.79 -1.76 -22.61
N SER A 14 -17.04 -2.19 -22.43
CA SER A 14 -17.73 -2.11 -21.14
C SER A 14 -17.26 -3.16 -20.13
N LYS A 15 -16.65 -4.27 -20.57
CA LYS A 15 -16.24 -5.38 -19.69
C LYS A 15 -14.81 -5.25 -19.18
N ASP A 16 -13.91 -4.62 -19.96
CA ASP A 16 -12.53 -4.32 -19.53
C ASP A 16 -12.44 -3.14 -18.54
N GLN A 17 -13.48 -2.32 -18.40
CA GLN A 17 -13.50 -1.14 -17.52
C GLN A 17 -13.76 -1.44 -16.03
N LEU A 18 -13.98 -2.70 -15.64
CA LEU A 18 -14.26 -3.09 -14.25
C LEU A 18 -13.11 -3.82 -13.55
N SER A 19 -11.96 -4.01 -14.22
CA SER A 19 -10.72 -4.40 -13.54
C SER A 19 -9.86 -3.16 -13.34
N PRO A 20 -9.35 -2.87 -12.13
CA PRO A 20 -8.38 -1.79 -11.96
C PRO A 20 -7.19 -2.08 -12.87
N THR A 21 -7.11 -1.35 -13.98
CA THR A 21 -5.94 -1.35 -14.85
C THR A 21 -4.80 -0.70 -14.06
N SER A 22 -3.55 -1.01 -14.41
CA SER A 22 -2.38 -0.41 -13.76
C SER A 22 -2.48 1.12 -13.66
N GLU A 23 -3.15 1.76 -14.63
CA GLU A 23 -3.39 3.20 -14.66
C GLU A 23 -4.16 3.72 -13.44
N ASP A 24 -5.07 2.96 -12.83
CA ASP A 24 -5.84 3.41 -11.65
C ASP A 24 -5.22 3.06 -10.31
N ARG A 25 -4.14 2.27 -10.31
CA ARG A 25 -3.41 1.94 -9.08
C ARG A 25 -2.74 3.19 -8.52
N LYS A 26 -2.87 3.38 -7.20
CA LYS A 26 -2.19 4.42 -6.45
C LYS A 26 -1.31 3.80 -5.39
N ALA A 27 -0.18 4.45 -5.11
CA ALA A 27 0.71 4.10 -4.01
C ALA A 27 1.10 5.36 -3.26
N ILE A 28 1.11 5.26 -1.93
CA ILE A 28 1.43 6.36 -1.01
C ILE A 28 2.48 5.84 -0.04
N ALA A 29 3.63 6.51 0.01
CA ALA A 29 4.66 6.22 0.99
C ALA A 29 4.53 7.19 2.17
N ILE A 30 4.54 6.65 3.39
CA ILE A 30 4.40 7.41 4.63
C ILE A 30 5.62 7.13 5.50
N ARG A 31 6.09 8.15 6.22
CA ARG A 31 7.11 8.00 7.26
C ARG A 31 6.61 8.56 8.57
N PHE A 32 6.98 7.91 9.66
CA PHE A 32 6.83 8.45 11.00
C PHE A 32 8.06 8.14 11.83
N ASP A 33 8.85 9.17 12.14
CA ASP A 33 9.93 9.08 13.13
C ASP A 33 9.39 9.60 14.47
N VAL A 34 9.11 8.70 15.40
CA VAL A 34 8.50 9.02 16.71
C VAL A 34 9.34 9.99 17.57
N GLU A 35 10.64 10.08 17.31
CA GLU A 35 11.55 10.94 18.06
C GLU A 35 11.65 12.35 17.45
N LYS A 36 11.31 12.52 16.16
CA LYS A 36 11.54 13.76 15.41
C LYS A 36 10.29 14.40 14.84
N ASP A 37 9.33 13.58 14.43
CA ASP A 37 8.13 14.03 13.74
C ASP A 37 6.97 14.18 14.73
N ARG A 38 6.24 15.29 14.63
CA ARG A 38 5.02 15.53 15.41
C ARG A 38 3.83 14.71 14.89
N ALA A 39 3.90 14.29 13.62
CA ALA A 39 2.88 13.54 12.91
C ALA A 39 3.51 12.73 11.78
N PRO A 40 2.90 11.61 11.35
CA PRO A 40 3.29 10.92 10.13
C PRO A 40 3.24 11.87 8.92
N LYS A 41 4.15 11.70 7.96
CA LYS A 41 4.29 12.55 6.77
C LYS A 41 4.24 11.74 5.49
N ILE A 42 3.75 12.37 4.42
CA ILE A 42 3.80 11.81 3.08
C ILE A 42 5.21 11.98 2.51
N LEU A 43 5.82 10.88 2.06
CA LEU A 43 7.12 10.92 1.37
C LEU A 43 6.98 10.82 -0.15
N ALA A 44 5.98 10.09 -0.64
CA ALA A 44 5.75 9.90 -2.06
C ALA A 44 4.27 9.63 -2.35
N ILE A 45 3.83 10.09 -3.52
CA ILE A 45 2.49 9.84 -4.06
C ILE A 45 2.66 9.45 -5.52
N GLY A 46 2.05 8.33 -5.92
CA GLY A 46 2.08 7.84 -7.30
C GLY A 46 0.72 7.36 -7.77
N LYS A 47 0.48 7.50 -9.08
CA LYS A 47 -0.59 6.85 -9.84
C LYS A 47 0.03 6.16 -11.06
N GLY A 48 -0.54 5.06 -11.53
CA GLY A 48 -0.06 4.39 -12.74
C GLY A 48 1.37 3.89 -12.58
N SER A 49 2.22 4.18 -13.57
CA SER A 49 3.63 3.78 -13.57
C SER A 49 4.43 4.31 -12.38
N ILE A 50 4.10 5.49 -11.85
CA ILE A 50 4.77 6.02 -10.65
C ILE A 50 4.38 5.20 -9.40
N ALA A 51 3.13 4.75 -9.33
CA ALA A 51 2.71 3.87 -8.23
C ALA A 51 3.46 2.53 -8.30
N GLU A 52 3.65 1.97 -9.49
CA GLU A 52 4.41 0.74 -9.70
C GLU A 52 5.87 0.91 -9.26
N GLU A 53 6.49 2.04 -9.57
CA GLU A 53 7.86 2.35 -9.16
C GLU A 53 7.99 2.49 -7.63
N ILE A 54 7.04 3.15 -6.97
CA ILE A 54 7.01 3.23 -5.50
C ILE A 54 6.91 1.83 -4.88
N LEU A 55 6.03 0.97 -5.42
CA LEU A 55 5.86 -0.40 -4.93
C LEU A 55 7.10 -1.26 -5.16
N ARG A 56 7.78 -1.09 -6.30
CA ARG A 56 9.05 -1.76 -6.60
C ARG A 56 10.12 -1.39 -5.59
N VAL A 57 10.33 -0.09 -5.35
CA VAL A 57 11.30 0.41 -4.36
C VAL A 57 10.95 -0.06 -2.95
N ALA A 58 9.67 -0.10 -2.60
CA ALA A 58 9.21 -0.62 -1.31
C ALA A 58 9.58 -2.10 -1.14
N ASP A 59 9.33 -2.94 -2.15
CA ASP A 59 9.69 -4.38 -2.11
C ASP A 59 11.20 -4.59 -1.97
N GLU A 60 12.00 -3.87 -2.76
CA GLU A 60 13.48 -3.93 -2.71
C GLU A 60 14.04 -3.59 -1.33
N ASN A 61 13.39 -2.65 -0.64
CA ASN A 61 13.77 -2.20 0.70
C ASN A 61 13.00 -2.90 1.82
N LYS A 62 12.17 -3.90 1.49
CA LYS A 62 11.32 -4.65 2.44
C LYS A 62 10.44 -3.75 3.30
N ILE A 63 9.93 -2.67 2.70
CA ILE A 63 8.98 -1.78 3.33
C ILE A 63 7.60 -2.47 3.33
N PRO A 64 6.92 -2.56 4.50
CA PRO A 64 5.61 -3.17 4.58
C PRO A 64 4.58 -2.48 3.67
N LEU A 65 3.76 -3.28 2.98
CA LEU A 65 2.68 -2.80 2.12
C LEU A 65 1.33 -3.04 2.80
N TYR A 66 0.47 -2.04 2.76
CA TYR A 66 -0.93 -2.14 3.21
C TYR A 66 -1.84 -1.74 2.05
N GLU A 67 -2.68 -2.67 1.59
CA GLU A 67 -3.56 -2.45 0.44
C GLU A 67 -4.94 -1.98 0.92
N ASP A 68 -5.24 -0.70 0.67
CA ASP A 68 -6.56 -0.13 0.87
C ASP A 68 -6.79 1.00 -0.14
N GLN A 69 -7.70 0.76 -1.09
CA GLN A 69 -7.99 1.70 -2.16
C GLN A 69 -8.62 3.01 -1.63
N HIS A 70 -9.43 2.95 -0.58
CA HIS A 70 -10.08 4.13 -0.02
C HIS A 70 -9.07 5.03 0.70
N LEU A 71 -8.23 4.44 1.55
CA LEU A 71 -7.16 5.14 2.24
C LEU A 71 -6.14 5.73 1.25
N ALA A 72 -5.71 4.96 0.24
CA ALA A 72 -4.82 5.46 -0.79
C ALA A 72 -5.42 6.65 -1.54
N ASN A 73 -6.72 6.61 -1.87
CA ASN A 73 -7.42 7.73 -2.49
C ASN A 73 -7.55 8.95 -1.59
N LEU A 74 -7.73 8.75 -0.29
CA LEU A 74 -7.84 9.81 0.70
C LEU A 74 -6.50 10.53 0.89
N LEU A 75 -5.42 9.76 1.08
CA LEU A 75 -4.07 10.30 1.26
C LEU A 75 -3.48 10.91 -0.01
N ALA A 76 -3.88 10.43 -1.19
CA ALA A 76 -3.47 11.02 -2.47
C ALA A 76 -3.94 12.48 -2.67
N LYS A 77 -4.78 13.02 -1.77
CA LYS A 77 -5.19 14.44 -1.77
C LYS A 77 -4.20 15.36 -1.05
N LEU A 78 -3.28 14.79 -0.26
CA LEU A 78 -2.23 15.51 0.44
C LEU A 78 -1.04 15.76 -0.49
N GLN A 79 -0.07 16.54 -0.02
CA GLN A 79 1.17 16.85 -0.71
C GLN A 79 2.36 16.09 -0.13
N ILE A 80 3.41 15.93 -0.93
CA ILE A 80 4.69 15.39 -0.45
C ILE A 80 5.28 16.34 0.59
N GLU A 81 5.89 15.76 1.64
CA GLU A 81 6.36 16.42 2.87
C GLU A 81 5.25 17.01 3.76
N GLU A 82 3.98 16.86 3.39
CA GLU A 82 2.86 17.28 4.23
C GLU A 82 2.66 16.29 5.41
N GLU A 83 2.41 16.86 6.60
CA GLU A 83 1.95 16.08 7.76
C GLU A 83 0.52 15.59 7.51
N ILE A 84 0.25 14.34 7.87
CA ILE A 84 -1.10 13.79 7.79
C ILE A 84 -2.01 14.60 8.74
N PRO A 85 -3.23 14.98 8.32
CA PRO A 85 -4.15 15.70 9.20
C PRO A 85 -4.62 14.88 10.40
N ALA A 86 -4.94 15.56 11.51
CA ALA A 86 -5.30 14.91 12.77
C ALA A 86 -6.55 14.03 12.68
N GLU A 87 -7.50 14.39 11.83
CA GLU A 87 -8.71 13.61 11.54
C GLU A 87 -8.39 12.22 10.96
N LEU A 88 -7.21 12.02 10.37
CA LEU A 88 -6.77 10.74 9.81
C LEU A 88 -5.87 9.95 10.76
N TYR A 89 -5.46 10.52 11.90
CA TYR A 89 -4.50 9.86 12.81
C TYR A 89 -4.98 8.51 13.32
N LYS A 90 -6.25 8.40 13.68
CA LYS A 90 -6.80 7.13 14.17
C LYS A 90 -6.63 6.02 13.12
N LEU A 91 -6.98 6.33 11.87
CA LEU A 91 -6.89 5.40 10.75
C LEU A 91 -5.44 4.99 10.47
N ILE A 92 -4.51 5.95 10.46
CA ILE A 92 -3.07 5.67 10.27
C ILE A 92 -2.49 4.88 11.44
N ALA A 93 -2.87 5.19 12.68
CA ALA A 93 -2.41 4.48 13.86
C ALA A 93 -2.85 3.00 13.83
N GLU A 94 -4.08 2.71 13.38
CA GLU A 94 -4.58 1.34 13.21
C GLU A 94 -3.73 0.56 12.19
N VAL A 95 -3.38 1.17 11.05
CA VAL A 95 -2.51 0.55 10.03
C VAL A 95 -1.11 0.28 10.59
N LEU A 96 -0.49 1.27 11.26
CA LEU A 96 0.84 1.11 11.84
C LEU A 96 0.87 0.06 12.95
N ALA A 97 -0.16 0.03 13.81
CA ALA A 97 -0.29 -0.98 14.87
C ALA A 97 -0.42 -2.39 14.28
N PHE A 98 -1.20 -2.55 13.21
CA PHE A 98 -1.33 -3.82 12.51
C PHE A 98 0.01 -4.31 11.94
N ILE A 99 0.74 -3.44 11.24
CA ILE A 99 2.07 -3.76 10.67
C ILE A 99 3.05 -4.16 11.79
N TYR A 100 3.08 -3.40 12.89
CA TYR A 100 3.96 -3.67 14.03
C TYR A 100 3.66 -5.02 14.68
N GLN A 101 2.38 -5.38 14.83
CA GLN A 101 1.98 -6.69 15.35
C GLN A 101 2.44 -7.82 14.44
N LEU A 102 2.28 -7.68 13.12
CA LEU A 102 2.75 -8.69 12.16
C LEU A 102 4.26 -8.90 12.25
N ASP A 103 5.05 -7.83 12.37
CA ASP A 103 6.50 -7.90 12.52
C ASP A 103 6.92 -8.61 13.82
N ILE A 104 6.27 -8.29 14.95
CA ILE A 104 6.50 -9.01 16.22
C ILE A 104 6.19 -10.50 16.07
N MET A 105 5.07 -10.85 15.44
CA MET A 105 4.66 -12.24 15.25
C MET A 105 5.65 -12.99 14.35
N ALA A 106 6.13 -12.36 13.28
CA ALA A 106 7.14 -12.93 12.38
C ALA A 106 8.44 -13.24 13.14
N LYS A 107 8.96 -12.27 13.91
CA LYS A 107 10.16 -12.42 14.75
C LYS A 107 9.99 -13.54 15.79
N LYS A 108 8.82 -13.65 16.42
CA LYS A 108 8.52 -14.73 17.38
C LYS A 108 8.55 -16.11 16.72
N ARG A 109 7.96 -16.27 15.54
CA ARG A 109 7.96 -17.54 14.79
C ARG A 109 9.38 -17.96 14.41
N GLU A 110 10.19 -17.03 13.91
CA GLU A 110 11.59 -17.28 13.57
C GLU A 110 12.39 -17.78 14.79
N LYS A 111 12.17 -17.15 15.96
CA LYS A 111 12.83 -17.55 17.21
C LYS A 111 12.45 -18.98 17.60
N ILE A 112 11.16 -19.34 17.54
CA ILE A 112 10.67 -20.69 17.86
C ILE A 112 11.28 -21.73 16.91
N GLN A 113 11.33 -21.44 15.60
CA GLN A 113 11.95 -22.34 14.63
C GLN A 113 13.44 -22.54 14.91
N LYS A 114 14.19 -21.48 15.22
CA LYS A 114 15.61 -21.58 15.59
C LYS A 114 15.84 -22.42 16.84
N PHE A 115 14.96 -22.35 17.83
CA PHE A 115 15.02 -23.22 19.01
C PHE A 115 14.70 -24.69 18.67
N ALA A 116 13.67 -24.94 17.86
CA ALA A 116 13.28 -26.29 17.47
C ALA A 116 14.37 -27.02 16.65
N HIS A 117 15.15 -26.30 15.85
CA HIS A 117 16.24 -26.87 15.04
C HIS A 117 17.57 -27.05 15.77
N LYS A 118 17.77 -26.45 16.95
CA LYS A 118 19.03 -26.56 17.71
C LYS A 118 19.05 -27.69 18.74
N GLY A 119 17.90 -28.32 19.04
CA GLY A 119 17.77 -29.37 20.05
C GLY A 119 18.11 -28.89 21.48
N PRO A 120 17.56 -29.51 22.54
CA PRO A 120 18.13 -29.33 23.87
C PRO A 120 19.55 -29.92 23.86
N GLN A 121 20.56 -29.08 24.14
CA GLN A 121 21.91 -29.52 24.50
C GLN A 121 21.85 -30.27 25.84
#